data_AF-A0A7R6NFM9-F1
#
_entry.id   AF-A0A7R6NFM9-F1
#
_cell.length_a   1.000
_cell.length_b   1.000
_cell.length_c   1.000
_cell.angle_alpha   90.00
_cell.angle_beta   90.00
_cell.angle_gamma   90.00
#
_symmetry.space_group_name_H-M   'P 1'
#
loop_
_entity.id
_entity.type
_entity.pdbx_description
1 polymer ?
#
loop_
_entity_poly.entity_id
_entity_poly.type
_entity_poly.pdbx_seq_one_letter_code
_entity_poly.pdbx_strand_id
1 'polypeptide(L)'
;MGVINNDKQLCELTNVLLSDDKRDMYSFFLERIKANCDSYAIKDKRKSLEKLYNNYFQTNIDRKLIKAIVMPLIYGKTGQGFAINLKEFFAKENLYPKEIALIILASQIIKTLKNDPVFANVNLFMKALRAIGAFMFEFDDFSIKGYYNDSHIVYYKEEVEEIRIYYKQKGKKYKSQKIYLSKPARDISGCLIKSKTKSINAFVANYIHFIDASICHYVVDNFNNKRTFKMGTIHDCFFIKPTEIPMLRDAYSNGLRWVYQIHIYNLLNWCYKICEYYNNKSHLKCFEQELQEIKVFLDDSEQFINNRKTEVNISCLTNIKNVLLNIIPSASVAEKQRILTIIDYIDKIYLVNSPLLIDTDFGQLLFSDNS
;
A
#
# COMPACT_ATOMS: atom_id res chain seq x y z
N MET A 1 -3.62 4.57 -4.57
CA MET A 1 -2.19 4.96 -4.48
C MET A 1 -1.82 6.05 -5.46
N GLY A 2 -2.09 5.90 -6.76
CA GLY A 2 -1.86 6.98 -7.74
C GLY A 2 -2.53 8.29 -7.31
N VAL A 3 -3.84 8.25 -7.02
CA VAL A 3 -4.62 9.39 -6.53
C VAL A 3 -4.03 9.99 -5.25
N ILE A 4 -3.75 9.16 -4.24
CA ILE A 4 -3.17 9.60 -2.95
C ILE A 4 -1.84 10.34 -3.12
N ASN A 5 -1.01 9.95 -4.08
CA ASN A 5 0.28 10.58 -4.32
C ASN A 5 0.24 11.68 -5.38
N ASN A 6 -0.94 11.98 -5.93
CA ASN A 6 -1.12 12.75 -7.14
C ASN A 6 -0.14 12.34 -8.26
N ASP A 7 0.04 11.03 -8.43
CA ASP A 7 0.97 10.45 -9.40
C ASP A 7 0.28 10.28 -10.75
N LYS A 8 0.42 11.29 -11.61
CA LYS A 8 -0.19 11.32 -12.95
C LYS A 8 0.13 10.07 -13.75
N GLN A 9 1.41 9.68 -13.84
CA GLN A 9 1.84 8.56 -14.65
C GLN A 9 1.23 7.24 -14.17
N LEU A 10 1.17 7.04 -12.85
CA LEU A 10 0.50 5.86 -12.29
C LEU A 10 -1.02 5.89 -12.51
N CYS A 11 -1.65 7.06 -12.38
CA CYS A 11 -3.08 7.24 -12.65
C CYS A 11 -3.41 6.92 -14.12
N GLU A 12 -2.59 7.34 -15.08
CA GLU A 12 -2.72 6.96 -16.49
C GLU A 12 -2.60 5.45 -16.68
N LEU A 13 -1.54 4.83 -16.11
CA LEU A 13 -1.31 3.38 -16.24
C LEU A 13 -2.39 2.52 -15.58
N THR A 14 -3.11 3.08 -14.60
CA THR A 14 -4.24 2.43 -13.92
C THR A 14 -5.60 2.80 -14.49
N ASN A 15 -5.65 3.61 -15.57
CA ASN A 15 -6.90 4.12 -16.16
C ASN A 15 -7.76 4.91 -15.16
N VAL A 16 -7.13 5.54 -14.17
CA VAL A 16 -7.81 6.52 -13.33
C VAL A 16 -8.09 7.77 -14.15
N LEU A 17 -7.12 8.23 -14.94
CA LEU A 17 -7.32 9.33 -15.90
C LEU A 17 -8.01 8.82 -17.17
N LEU A 18 -8.86 9.67 -17.77
CA LEU A 18 -9.44 9.37 -19.07
C LEU A 18 -8.34 9.34 -20.14
N SER A 19 -8.44 8.33 -21.00
CA SER A 19 -7.61 8.19 -22.19
C SER A 19 -8.38 7.42 -23.25
N ASP A 20 -8.12 7.73 -24.53
CA ASP A 20 -8.77 7.06 -25.66
C ASP A 20 -8.48 5.55 -25.67
N ASP A 21 -7.27 5.16 -25.25
CA ASP A 21 -6.84 3.77 -25.17
C ASP A 21 -6.80 3.25 -23.73
N LYS A 22 -7.32 2.05 -23.50
CA LYS A 22 -7.13 1.34 -22.23
C LYS A 22 -5.66 1.01 -22.03
N ARG A 23 -5.06 1.55 -20.97
CA ARG A 23 -3.70 1.26 -20.53
C ARG A 23 -3.65 -0.06 -19.78
N ASP A 24 -2.57 -0.79 -19.99
CA ASP A 24 -2.30 -2.05 -19.29
C ASP A 24 -0.94 -2.01 -18.62
N MET A 25 -0.96 -1.66 -17.33
CA MET A 25 0.23 -1.58 -16.48
C MET A 25 1.11 -2.83 -16.55
N TYR A 26 0.52 -4.02 -16.68
CA TYR A 26 1.31 -5.26 -16.70
C TYR A 26 2.09 -5.43 -18.00
N SER A 27 1.51 -5.07 -19.14
CA SER A 27 2.25 -5.06 -20.41
C SER A 27 3.30 -3.96 -20.42
N PHE A 28 3.03 -2.80 -19.84
CA PHE A 28 4.04 -1.76 -19.64
C PHE A 28 5.27 -2.28 -18.88
N PHE A 29 5.07 -2.95 -17.74
CA PHE A 29 6.18 -3.50 -16.96
C PHE A 29 6.82 -4.74 -17.58
N LEU A 30 6.10 -5.52 -18.39
CA LEU A 30 6.66 -6.61 -19.17
C LEU A 30 7.76 -6.09 -20.09
N GLU A 31 7.48 -5.03 -20.84
CA GLU A 31 8.45 -4.43 -21.76
C GLU A 31 9.63 -3.81 -21.01
N ARG A 32 9.40 -3.20 -19.84
CA ARG A 32 10.49 -2.73 -18.96
C ARG A 32 11.40 -3.86 -18.48
N ILE A 33 10.83 -5.00 -18.10
CA ILE A 33 11.61 -6.15 -17.63
C ILE A 33 12.40 -6.74 -18.80
N LYS A 34 11.77 -6.94 -19.97
CA LYS A 34 12.45 -7.41 -21.18
C LYS A 34 13.60 -6.48 -21.60
N ALA A 35 13.41 -5.17 -21.56
CA ALA A 35 14.46 -4.21 -21.90
C ALA A 35 15.64 -4.23 -20.91
N ASN A 36 15.39 -4.58 -19.65
CA ASN A 36 16.44 -4.75 -18.66
C ASN A 36 17.01 -6.17 -18.64
N CYS A 37 16.51 -7.08 -19.48
CA CYS A 37 16.81 -8.48 -19.32
C CYS A 37 18.31 -8.74 -19.48
N ASP A 38 18.93 -8.20 -20.52
CA ASP A 38 20.35 -8.43 -20.82
C ASP A 38 21.27 -8.01 -19.65
N SER A 39 20.86 -7.02 -18.85
CA SER A 39 21.61 -6.54 -17.68
C SER A 39 21.65 -7.52 -16.49
N TYR A 40 20.71 -8.47 -16.42
CA TYR A 40 20.64 -9.45 -15.33
C TYR A 40 21.58 -10.64 -15.55
N ALA A 41 21.75 -11.06 -16.82
CA ALA A 41 22.65 -12.15 -17.21
C ALA A 41 24.13 -11.79 -16.96
N ILE A 42 24.52 -10.54 -17.26
CA ILE A 42 25.91 -10.07 -17.19
C ILE A 42 26.45 -10.00 -15.74
N LYS A 43 25.57 -9.86 -14.74
CA LYS A 43 25.99 -9.67 -13.33
C LYS A 43 26.20 -10.96 -12.56
N ASP A 44 25.90 -12.13 -13.12
CA ASP A 44 26.12 -13.41 -12.45
C ASP A 44 27.00 -14.34 -13.30
N LYS A 45 28.26 -14.54 -12.88
CA LYS A 45 29.26 -15.39 -13.58
C LYS A 45 28.90 -16.89 -13.63
N ARG A 46 27.72 -17.30 -13.15
CA ARG A 46 27.26 -18.69 -13.17
C ARG A 46 26.62 -19.03 -14.53
N LYS A 47 27.36 -19.78 -15.36
CA LYS A 47 26.90 -20.32 -16.66
C LYS A 47 25.50 -20.96 -16.66
N SER A 48 25.05 -21.50 -15.52
CA SER A 48 23.72 -22.13 -15.40
C SER A 48 22.55 -21.14 -15.43
N LEU A 49 22.77 -19.87 -15.06
CA LEU A 49 21.75 -18.82 -15.13
C LEU A 49 21.64 -18.29 -16.55
N GLU A 50 22.78 -18.05 -17.21
CA GLU A 50 22.88 -17.52 -18.56
C GLU A 50 22.03 -18.30 -19.58
N LYS A 51 22.09 -19.64 -19.56
CA LYS A 51 21.28 -20.48 -20.47
C LYS A 51 19.78 -20.45 -20.17
N LEU A 52 19.39 -20.44 -18.89
CA LEU A 52 17.98 -20.31 -18.49
C LEU A 52 17.42 -18.94 -18.92
N TYR A 53 18.27 -17.94 -18.79
CA TYR A 53 17.95 -16.54 -18.91
C TYR A 53 17.84 -16.09 -20.38
N ASN A 54 18.91 -16.30 -21.15
CA ASN A 54 19.04 -15.81 -22.53
C ASN A 54 18.16 -16.59 -23.53
N ASN A 55 17.80 -17.85 -23.24
CA ASN A 55 17.08 -18.67 -24.22
C ASN A 55 15.61 -18.89 -23.88
N TYR A 56 15.22 -18.86 -22.61
CA TYR A 56 13.87 -19.24 -22.21
C TYR A 56 13.11 -18.11 -21.54
N PHE A 57 13.70 -17.48 -20.52
CA PHE A 57 12.98 -16.47 -19.76
C PHE A 57 12.60 -15.26 -20.62
N GLN A 58 13.53 -14.73 -21.41
CA GLN A 58 13.28 -13.57 -22.29
C GLN A 58 12.18 -13.84 -23.33
N THR A 59 12.11 -15.07 -23.86
CA THR A 59 11.15 -15.46 -24.90
C THR A 59 9.77 -15.79 -24.34
N ASN A 60 9.71 -16.36 -23.13
CA ASN A 60 8.47 -16.93 -22.57
C ASN A 60 7.87 -16.08 -21.45
N ILE A 61 8.56 -15.05 -20.97
CA ILE A 61 7.98 -14.12 -20.00
C ILE A 61 6.73 -13.46 -20.60
N ASP A 62 5.62 -13.61 -19.90
CA ASP A 62 4.31 -13.16 -20.35
C ASP A 62 3.68 -12.17 -19.35
N ARG A 63 2.60 -11.54 -19.80
CA ARG A 63 1.81 -10.62 -18.99
C ARG A 63 1.28 -11.28 -17.71
N LYS A 64 0.94 -12.58 -17.75
CA LYS A 64 0.36 -13.31 -16.61
C LYS A 64 1.37 -13.46 -15.47
N LEU A 65 2.62 -13.77 -15.79
CA LEU A 65 3.71 -13.82 -14.81
C LEU A 65 3.96 -12.44 -14.21
N ILE A 66 4.03 -11.39 -15.04
CA ILE A 66 4.20 -10.01 -14.55
C ILE A 66 3.06 -9.58 -13.63
N LYS A 67 1.81 -9.89 -13.98
CA LYS A 67 0.65 -9.64 -13.12
C LYS A 67 0.83 -10.27 -11.74
N ALA A 68 1.32 -11.51 -11.67
CA ALA A 68 1.55 -12.22 -10.41
C ALA A 68 2.68 -11.62 -9.54
N ILE A 69 3.49 -10.71 -10.09
CA ILE A 69 4.55 -9.97 -9.39
C ILE A 69 4.07 -8.59 -8.98
N VAL A 70 3.56 -7.82 -9.96
CA VAL A 70 3.22 -6.41 -9.80
C VAL A 70 2.04 -6.27 -8.86
N MET A 71 1.01 -7.11 -9.02
CA MET A 71 -0.20 -7.03 -8.20
C MET A 71 0.12 -7.18 -6.70
N PRO A 72 0.97 -8.13 -6.25
CA PRO A 72 1.24 -8.25 -4.83
C PRO A 72 2.37 -7.36 -4.29
N LEU A 73 2.94 -6.46 -5.08
CA LEU A 73 3.97 -5.52 -4.58
C LEU A 73 3.44 -4.68 -3.41
N ILE A 74 2.15 -4.34 -3.44
CA ILE A 74 1.44 -3.57 -2.40
C ILE A 74 1.41 -4.33 -1.06
N TYR A 75 1.44 -5.67 -1.10
CA TYR A 75 1.51 -6.53 0.08
C TYR A 75 2.95 -6.78 0.57
N GLY A 76 3.94 -6.07 -0.01
CA GLY A 76 5.34 -6.22 0.38
C GLY A 76 6.02 -7.48 -0.15
N LYS A 77 5.58 -8.02 -1.30
CA LYS A 77 6.19 -9.22 -1.92
C LYS A 77 7.72 -9.09 -2.02
N THR A 78 8.42 -10.15 -1.60
CA THR A 78 9.88 -10.25 -1.57
C THR A 78 10.41 -11.10 -2.71
N GLY A 79 11.73 -11.05 -2.97
CA GLY A 79 12.41 -11.92 -3.94
C GLY A 79 12.12 -13.40 -3.69
N GLN A 80 12.16 -13.83 -2.42
CA GLN A 80 11.84 -15.20 -2.04
C GLN A 80 10.39 -15.57 -2.35
N GLY A 81 9.43 -14.70 -2.00
CA GLY A 81 8.01 -14.94 -2.30
C GLY A 81 7.75 -15.00 -3.81
N PHE A 82 8.50 -14.26 -4.62
CA PHE A 82 8.38 -14.33 -6.07
C PHE A 82 9.13 -15.52 -6.71
N ALA A 83 10.21 -16.00 -6.10
CA ALA A 83 10.92 -17.20 -6.58
C ALA A 83 10.01 -18.43 -6.64
N ILE A 84 9.04 -18.54 -5.72
CA ILE A 84 8.02 -19.60 -5.72
C ILE A 84 7.15 -19.51 -6.98
N ASN A 85 6.67 -18.32 -7.34
CA ASN A 85 5.90 -18.14 -8.57
C ASN A 85 6.73 -18.46 -9.83
N LEU A 86 8.02 -18.09 -9.84
CA LEU A 86 8.92 -18.46 -10.94
C LEU A 86 9.08 -19.98 -11.02
N LYS A 87 9.22 -20.66 -9.88
CA LYS A 87 9.31 -22.13 -9.84
C LYS A 87 8.09 -22.77 -10.49
N GLU A 88 6.88 -22.32 -10.17
CA GLU A 88 5.64 -22.79 -10.80
C GLU A 88 5.56 -22.47 -12.28
N PHE A 89 6.05 -21.30 -12.70
CA PHE A 89 6.12 -20.89 -14.10
C PHE A 89 7.03 -21.83 -14.92
N PHE A 90 8.27 -22.04 -14.46
CA PHE A 90 9.22 -22.93 -15.16
C PHE A 90 8.80 -24.40 -15.11
N ALA A 91 8.14 -24.84 -14.03
CA ALA A 91 7.70 -26.23 -13.89
C ALA A 91 6.67 -26.66 -14.96
N LYS A 92 5.82 -25.74 -15.43
CA LYS A 92 4.85 -26.03 -16.52
C LYS A 92 5.52 -26.51 -17.81
N GLU A 93 6.78 -26.17 -17.95
CA GLU A 93 7.56 -26.30 -19.16
C GLU A 93 8.67 -27.35 -18.96
N ASN A 94 8.55 -28.15 -17.89
CA ASN A 94 9.51 -29.16 -17.46
C ASN A 94 10.92 -28.60 -17.21
N LEU A 95 11.02 -27.31 -16.92
CA LEU A 95 12.25 -26.67 -16.48
C LEU A 95 12.29 -26.66 -14.96
N TYR A 96 13.39 -27.17 -14.39
CA TYR A 96 13.59 -27.25 -12.95
C TYR A 96 14.87 -26.50 -12.55
N PRO A 97 14.88 -25.16 -12.61
CA PRO A 97 16.06 -24.40 -12.27
C PRO A 97 16.38 -24.55 -10.78
N LYS A 98 17.67 -24.44 -10.42
CA LYS A 98 18.07 -24.43 -9.01
C LYS A 98 17.37 -23.26 -8.30
N GLU A 99 16.85 -23.50 -7.10
CA GLU A 99 16.10 -22.51 -6.31
C GLU A 99 16.85 -21.19 -6.13
N ILE A 100 18.17 -21.25 -5.90
CA ILE A 100 19.03 -20.08 -5.78
C ILE A 100 18.97 -19.20 -7.04
N ALA A 101 18.94 -19.79 -8.23
CA ALA A 101 18.83 -19.04 -9.49
C ALA A 101 17.49 -18.32 -9.61
N LEU A 102 16.40 -18.96 -9.16
CA LEU A 102 15.07 -18.35 -9.13
C LEU A 102 14.99 -17.19 -8.15
N ILE A 103 15.62 -17.30 -6.98
CA ILE A 103 15.68 -16.22 -5.97
C ILE A 103 16.43 -15.01 -6.52
N ILE A 104 17.55 -15.24 -7.21
CA ILE A 104 18.34 -14.15 -7.80
C ILE A 104 17.54 -13.44 -8.87
N LEU A 105 16.97 -14.19 -9.81
CA LEU A 105 16.12 -13.66 -10.88
C LEU A 105 14.94 -12.87 -10.31
N ALA A 106 14.22 -13.45 -9.35
CA ALA A 106 13.11 -12.79 -8.68
C ALA A 106 13.53 -11.50 -7.99
N SER A 107 14.68 -11.49 -7.33
CA SER A 107 15.21 -10.32 -6.65
C SER A 107 15.62 -9.21 -7.62
N GLN A 108 16.21 -9.56 -8.76
CA GLN A 108 16.55 -8.61 -9.83
C GLN A 108 15.30 -7.98 -10.43
N ILE A 109 14.28 -8.78 -10.76
CA ILE A 109 13.01 -8.29 -11.30
C ILE A 109 12.32 -7.36 -10.31
N ILE A 110 12.18 -7.78 -9.03
CA ILE A 110 11.58 -6.93 -7.99
C ILE A 110 12.39 -5.65 -7.80
N LYS A 111 13.73 -5.72 -7.87
CA LYS A 111 14.58 -4.53 -7.78
C LYS A 111 14.33 -3.59 -8.95
N THR A 112 14.22 -4.09 -10.18
CA THR A 112 13.89 -3.26 -11.34
C THR A 112 12.53 -2.62 -11.20
N LEU A 113 11.50 -3.37 -10.80
CA LEU A 113 10.18 -2.80 -10.55
C LEU A 113 10.23 -1.73 -9.45
N LYS A 114 10.85 -2.00 -8.30
CA LYS A 114 10.97 -1.03 -7.20
C LYS A 114 11.79 0.20 -7.53
N ASN A 115 12.69 0.10 -8.51
CA ASN A 115 13.51 1.23 -8.94
C ASN A 115 12.96 1.91 -10.19
N ASP A 116 11.86 1.40 -10.77
CA ASP A 116 11.22 2.03 -11.91
C ASP A 116 10.65 3.40 -11.46
N PRO A 117 10.92 4.50 -12.21
CA PRO A 117 10.44 5.83 -11.86
C PRO A 117 8.93 5.90 -11.61
N VAL A 118 8.13 5.08 -12.31
CA VAL A 118 6.67 5.00 -12.13
C VAL A 118 6.28 4.66 -10.68
N PHE A 119 7.11 3.87 -9.98
CA PHE A 119 6.85 3.49 -8.61
C PHE A 119 7.61 4.33 -7.58
N ALA A 120 8.36 5.36 -7.98
CA ALA A 120 9.14 6.17 -7.04
C ALA A 120 8.27 6.74 -5.90
N ASN A 121 7.16 7.41 -6.26
CA ASN A 121 6.25 8.01 -5.28
C ASN A 121 5.51 6.95 -4.46
N VAL A 122 5.07 5.86 -5.10
CA VAL A 122 4.43 4.74 -4.39
C VAL A 122 5.36 4.10 -3.38
N ASN A 123 6.64 3.91 -3.74
CA ASN A 123 7.63 3.34 -2.85
C ASN A 123 7.94 4.28 -1.69
N LEU A 124 8.03 5.59 -1.92
CA LEU A 124 8.15 6.58 -0.86
C LEU A 124 6.94 6.52 0.08
N PHE A 125 5.73 6.52 -0.46
CA PHE A 125 4.50 6.40 0.31
C PHE A 125 4.45 5.12 1.17
N MET A 126 4.75 3.95 0.58
CA MET A 126 4.79 2.69 1.33
C MET A 126 5.87 2.70 2.43
N LYS A 127 7.02 3.37 2.20
CA LYS A 127 8.05 3.54 3.24
C LYS A 127 7.57 4.46 4.35
N ALA A 128 6.91 5.58 4.03
CA ALA A 128 6.34 6.50 4.99
C ALA A 128 5.26 5.83 5.84
N LEU A 129 4.34 5.06 5.24
CA LEU A 129 3.35 4.28 5.98
C LEU A 129 4.01 3.26 6.93
N ARG A 130 5.08 2.57 6.52
CA ARG A 130 5.81 1.67 7.45
C ARG A 130 6.50 2.44 8.58
N ALA A 131 7.03 3.62 8.30
CA ALA A 131 7.63 4.49 9.32
C ALA A 131 6.59 4.95 10.34
N ILE A 132 5.42 5.38 9.87
CA ILE A 132 4.27 5.75 10.71
C ILE A 132 3.78 4.56 11.51
N GLY A 133 3.55 3.41 10.87
CA GLY A 133 3.14 2.18 11.53
C GLY A 133 4.14 1.74 12.61
N ALA A 134 5.44 2.00 12.45
CA ALA A 134 6.41 1.72 13.50
C ALA A 134 6.21 2.59 14.75
N PHE A 135 5.91 3.88 14.59
CA PHE A 135 5.57 4.77 15.71
C PHE A 135 4.24 4.39 16.34
N MET A 136 3.19 4.17 15.53
CA MET A 136 1.88 3.76 16.02
C MET A 136 1.93 2.43 16.79
N PHE A 137 2.87 1.53 16.45
CA PHE A 137 3.15 0.31 17.22
C PHE A 137 3.62 0.63 18.63
N GLU A 138 4.54 1.58 18.72
CA GLU A 138 5.23 1.96 19.94
C GLU A 138 4.29 2.76 20.86
N PHE A 139 3.31 3.46 20.28
CA PHE A 139 2.28 4.21 21.01
C PHE A 139 1.06 3.37 21.43
N ASP A 140 0.98 2.11 20.98
CA ASP A 140 -0.21 1.28 21.11
C ASP A 140 -1.49 1.88 20.50
N ASP A 141 -1.34 2.67 19.44
CA ASP A 141 -2.45 3.32 18.77
C ASP A 141 -2.38 3.10 17.25
N PHE A 142 -2.65 1.86 16.87
CA PHE A 142 -2.59 1.40 15.48
C PHE A 142 -3.91 1.62 14.74
N SER A 143 -4.49 2.80 14.89
CA SER A 143 -5.78 3.16 14.31
C SER A 143 -5.64 3.87 12.97
N ILE A 144 -6.49 3.48 12.01
CA ILE A 144 -6.84 4.25 10.82
C ILE A 144 -8.27 4.71 11.02
N LYS A 145 -8.48 6.02 10.87
CA LYS A 145 -9.75 6.68 11.13
C LYS A 145 -10.49 7.00 9.85
N GLY A 146 -11.81 6.84 9.83
CA GLY A 146 -12.63 7.22 8.69
C GLY A 146 -14.11 7.31 9.05
N TYR A 147 -14.88 7.91 8.14
CA TYR A 147 -16.30 8.14 8.38
C TYR A 147 -17.12 6.83 8.43
N TYR A 148 -16.90 5.94 7.47
CA TYR A 148 -17.66 4.69 7.39
C TYR A 148 -17.08 3.58 8.26
N ASN A 149 -15.80 3.67 8.60
CA ASN A 149 -15.07 2.63 9.29
C ASN A 149 -13.84 3.20 10.02
N ASP A 150 -13.56 2.60 11.16
CA ASP A 150 -12.28 2.69 11.86
C ASP A 150 -11.61 1.31 11.82
N SER A 151 -10.29 1.28 11.65
CA SER A 151 -9.52 0.03 11.58
C SER A 151 -8.40 0.03 12.60
N HIS A 152 -8.34 -1.02 13.42
CA HIS A 152 -7.25 -1.27 14.36
C HIS A 152 -6.40 -2.43 13.87
N ILE A 153 -5.12 -2.17 13.56
CA ILE A 153 -4.24 -3.17 12.96
C ILE A 153 -3.23 -3.65 14.00
N VAL A 154 -3.57 -4.73 14.70
CA VAL A 154 -2.65 -5.38 15.63
C VAL A 154 -2.59 -6.86 15.32
N TYR A 155 -1.38 -7.34 15.03
CA TYR A 155 -1.12 -8.76 14.90
C TYR A 155 -0.37 -9.26 16.13
N TYR A 156 -0.73 -10.45 16.58
CA TYR A 156 -0.05 -11.13 17.67
C TYR A 156 0.96 -12.14 17.12
N LYS A 157 2.00 -12.42 17.89
CA LYS A 157 2.89 -13.55 17.61
C LYS A 157 2.10 -14.84 17.77
N GLU A 158 2.38 -15.80 16.91
CA GLU A 158 1.76 -17.12 16.96
C GLU A 158 2.81 -18.14 17.39
N GLU A 159 2.45 -18.98 18.35
CA GLU A 159 3.14 -20.23 18.64
C GLU A 159 2.52 -21.32 17.78
N VAL A 160 3.36 -22.03 17.04
CA VAL A 160 2.92 -23.10 16.15
C VAL A 160 3.42 -24.43 16.71
N GLU A 161 2.48 -25.33 16.98
CA GLU A 161 2.76 -26.70 17.36
C GLU A 161 2.56 -27.63 16.15
N GLU A 162 3.58 -28.44 15.82
CA GLU A 162 3.51 -29.44 14.75
C GLU A 162 3.09 -30.79 15.34
N ILE A 163 1.88 -31.24 15.00
CA ILE A 163 1.43 -32.61 15.29
C ILE A 163 1.68 -33.47 14.06
N ARG A 164 2.34 -34.62 14.25
CA ARG A 164 2.50 -35.64 13.19
C ARG A 164 1.58 -36.81 13.43
N ILE A 165 0.62 -36.99 12.53
CA ILE A 165 -0.26 -38.15 12.52
C ILE A 165 0.29 -39.16 11.52
N TYR A 166 0.60 -40.36 12.00
CA TYR A 166 0.98 -41.48 11.15
C TYR A 166 -0.24 -42.37 10.93
N TYR A 167 -0.58 -42.64 9.67
CA TYR A 167 -1.69 -43.52 9.32
C TYR A 167 -1.28 -44.52 8.26
N LYS A 168 -1.92 -45.69 8.29
CA LYS A 168 -1.67 -46.78 7.35
C LYS A 168 -2.94 -47.08 6.57
N GLN A 169 -2.93 -46.83 5.27
CA GLN A 169 -3.94 -47.40 4.38
C GLN A 169 -3.61 -48.88 4.14
N LYS A 170 -4.63 -49.75 4.13
CA LYS A 170 -4.46 -51.19 3.87
C LYS A 170 -3.65 -51.39 2.57
N GLY A 171 -2.60 -52.21 2.63
CA GLY A 171 -1.69 -52.48 1.51
C GLY A 171 -0.69 -51.37 1.15
N LYS A 172 -0.62 -50.26 1.90
CA LYS A 172 0.34 -49.16 1.65
C LYS A 172 1.28 -48.94 2.84
N LYS A 173 2.42 -48.28 2.58
CA LYS A 173 3.36 -47.82 3.62
C LYS A 173 2.68 -46.78 4.52
N TYR A 174 3.17 -46.65 5.76
CA TYR A 174 2.76 -45.56 6.65
C TYR A 174 2.97 -44.22 5.95
N LYS A 175 1.94 -43.37 6.01
CA LYS A 175 2.02 -41.97 5.62
C LYS A 175 2.00 -41.11 6.87
N SER A 176 2.76 -40.03 6.87
CA SER A 176 2.64 -38.99 7.88
C SER A 176 1.89 -37.80 7.30
N GLN A 177 1.00 -37.23 8.10
CA GLN A 177 0.41 -35.92 7.86
C GLN A 177 0.84 -35.00 8.98
N LYS A 178 1.37 -33.83 8.60
CA LYS A 178 1.69 -32.76 9.53
C LYS A 178 0.45 -31.88 9.68
N ILE A 179 0.04 -31.63 10.92
CA ILE A 179 -1.00 -30.69 11.28
C ILE A 179 -0.33 -29.60 12.10
N TYR A 180 -0.55 -28.35 11.73
CA TYR A 180 -0.01 -27.20 12.44
C TYR A 180 -1.14 -26.56 13.25
N LEU A 181 -1.00 -26.53 14.57
CA LEU A 181 -1.90 -25.81 15.47
C LEU A 181 -1.26 -24.49 15.84
N SER A 182 -1.93 -23.38 15.53
CA SER A 182 -1.46 -22.03 15.89
C SER A 182 -2.25 -21.48 17.07
N LYS A 183 -1.56 -20.99 18.10
CA LYS A 183 -2.15 -20.23 19.20
C LYS A 183 -1.43 -18.89 19.40
N PRO A 184 -2.08 -17.83 19.87
CA PRO A 184 -1.40 -16.58 20.20
C PRO A 184 -0.37 -16.78 21.31
N ALA A 185 0.84 -16.27 21.10
CA ALA A 185 1.90 -16.27 22.10
C ALA A 185 1.54 -15.33 23.26
N ARG A 186 1.86 -15.76 24.48
CA ARG A 186 1.63 -14.98 25.70
C ARG A 186 2.94 -14.80 26.47
N ASP A 187 3.11 -13.66 27.12
CA ASP A 187 4.25 -13.42 28.01
C ASP A 187 4.04 -14.08 29.39
N ILE A 188 5.00 -13.86 30.29
CA ILE A 188 4.98 -14.42 31.66
C ILE A 188 3.78 -13.94 32.49
N SER A 189 3.17 -12.82 32.13
CA SER A 189 1.97 -12.27 32.79
C SER A 189 0.67 -12.78 32.16
N GLY A 190 0.76 -13.59 31.11
CA GLY A 190 -0.38 -14.06 30.34
C GLY A 190 -0.88 -13.05 29.29
N CYS A 191 -0.21 -11.92 29.10
CA CYS A 191 -0.60 -10.90 28.12
C CYS A 191 -0.18 -11.33 26.71
N LEU A 192 -0.99 -10.95 25.71
CA LEU A 192 -0.73 -11.30 24.30
C LEU A 192 0.51 -10.56 23.78
N ILE A 193 1.45 -11.29 23.19
CA ILE A 193 2.66 -10.70 22.63
C ILE A 193 2.39 -10.18 21.22
N LYS A 194 2.49 -8.86 21.03
CA LYS A 194 2.32 -8.23 19.72
C LYS A 194 3.48 -8.57 18.77
N SER A 195 3.17 -8.80 17.51
CA SER A 195 4.13 -9.02 16.43
C SER A 195 4.45 -7.70 15.73
N LYS A 196 5.56 -7.07 16.13
CA LYS A 196 6.05 -5.81 15.55
C LYS A 196 6.21 -5.92 14.03
N THR A 197 6.94 -6.93 13.58
CA THR A 197 7.23 -7.13 12.14
C THR A 197 5.97 -7.37 11.31
N LYS A 198 5.04 -8.22 11.77
CA LYS A 198 3.80 -8.52 11.04
C LYS A 198 2.89 -7.28 10.99
N SER A 199 2.73 -6.58 12.11
CA SER A 199 1.88 -5.37 12.19
C SER A 199 2.38 -4.23 11.31
N ILE A 200 3.67 -3.91 11.39
CA ILE A 200 4.27 -2.84 10.56
C ILE A 200 4.19 -3.18 9.07
N ASN A 201 4.50 -4.43 8.69
CA ASN A 201 4.49 -4.82 7.28
C ASN A 201 3.07 -4.88 6.69
N ALA A 202 2.09 -5.31 7.49
CA ALA A 202 0.69 -5.39 7.07
C ALA A 202 0.01 -4.01 7.01
N PHE A 203 0.53 -3.01 7.73
CA PHE A 203 -0.07 -1.67 7.78
C PHE A 203 -0.32 -1.06 6.41
N VAL A 204 0.65 -1.18 5.49
CA VAL A 204 0.53 -0.65 4.12
C VAL A 204 -0.67 -1.25 3.40
N ALA A 205 -0.75 -2.58 3.34
CA ALA A 205 -1.81 -3.27 2.62
C ALA A 205 -3.18 -3.02 3.27
N ASN A 206 -3.26 -3.10 4.60
CA ASN A 206 -4.50 -2.84 5.33
C ASN A 206 -4.96 -1.39 5.15
N TYR A 207 -4.05 -0.43 5.08
CA TYR A 207 -4.39 0.96 4.77
C TYR A 207 -4.95 1.13 3.35
N ILE A 208 -4.37 0.46 2.34
CA ILE A 208 -4.93 0.49 0.98
C ILE A 208 -6.32 -0.14 0.94
N HIS A 209 -6.53 -1.27 1.61
CA HIS A 209 -7.85 -1.90 1.70
C HIS A 209 -8.87 -1.06 2.47
N PHE A 210 -8.42 -0.36 3.50
CA PHE A 210 -9.24 0.59 4.23
C PHE A 210 -9.74 1.71 3.31
N ILE A 211 -8.85 2.27 2.48
CA ILE A 211 -9.20 3.30 1.50
C ILE A 211 -10.15 2.75 0.44
N ASP A 212 -9.88 1.56 -0.11
CA ASP A 212 -10.73 0.89 -1.09
C ASP A 212 -12.16 0.65 -0.55
N ALA A 213 -12.27 0.11 0.67
CA ALA A 213 -13.55 -0.05 1.35
C ALA A 213 -14.25 1.30 1.57
N SER A 214 -13.50 2.35 1.94
CA SER A 214 -14.05 3.70 2.11
C SER A 214 -14.66 4.23 0.80
N ILE A 215 -13.98 4.06 -0.34
CA ILE A 215 -14.53 4.40 -1.66
C ILE A 215 -15.82 3.61 -1.91
N CYS A 216 -15.79 2.30 -1.70
CA CYS A 216 -16.95 1.43 -1.91
C CYS A 216 -18.16 1.90 -1.10
N HIS A 217 -17.98 2.15 0.20
CA HIS A 217 -19.05 2.66 1.08
C HIS A 217 -19.54 4.04 0.64
N TYR A 218 -18.63 4.95 0.28
CA TYR A 218 -18.99 6.27 -0.23
C TYR A 218 -19.87 6.19 -1.47
N VAL A 219 -19.49 5.34 -2.42
CA VAL A 219 -20.21 5.15 -3.67
C VAL A 219 -21.60 4.59 -3.42
N VAL A 220 -21.72 3.55 -2.59
CA VAL A 220 -22.99 2.93 -2.25
C VAL A 220 -23.94 3.94 -1.59
N ASP A 221 -23.45 4.71 -0.62
CA ASP A 221 -24.24 5.73 0.08
C ASP A 221 -24.73 6.83 -0.89
N ASN A 222 -23.81 7.44 -1.64
CA ASN A 222 -24.14 8.55 -2.53
C ASN A 222 -24.95 8.13 -3.76
N PHE A 223 -24.84 6.87 -4.20
CA PHE A 223 -25.64 6.33 -5.28
C PHE A 223 -27.10 6.09 -4.83
N ASN A 224 -27.31 5.61 -3.61
CA ASN A 224 -28.64 5.31 -3.06
C ASN A 224 -29.39 6.55 -2.54
N ASN A 225 -28.69 7.63 -2.18
CA ASN A 225 -29.29 8.86 -1.67
C ASN A 225 -30.24 9.56 -2.67
N LYS A 226 -30.28 9.12 -3.94
CA LYS A 226 -31.12 9.74 -4.98
C LYS A 226 -32.34 8.90 -5.39
N ARG A 227 -32.32 7.56 -5.31
CA ARG A 227 -33.46 6.62 -5.55
C ARG A 227 -33.15 5.23 -4.97
N THR A 228 -34.18 4.36 -4.87
CA THR A 228 -34.02 2.92 -4.59
C THR A 228 -33.38 2.19 -5.77
N PHE A 229 -32.08 2.34 -5.96
CA PHE A 229 -31.32 1.60 -6.95
C PHE A 229 -30.84 0.26 -6.38
N LYS A 230 -30.60 -0.71 -7.27
CA LYS A 230 -30.03 -2.01 -6.90
C LYS A 230 -28.58 -2.03 -7.34
N MET A 231 -27.67 -2.13 -6.37
CA MET A 231 -26.24 -2.25 -6.60
C MET A 231 -25.73 -3.53 -5.93
N GLY A 232 -24.94 -4.31 -6.66
CA GLY A 232 -24.08 -5.35 -6.09
C GLY A 232 -22.64 -4.87 -6.04
N THR A 233 -21.88 -5.27 -5.02
CA THR A 233 -20.45 -4.94 -4.94
C THR A 233 -19.63 -6.20 -4.64
N ILE A 234 -18.43 -6.26 -5.20
CA ILE A 234 -17.38 -7.22 -4.85
C ILE A 234 -16.09 -6.41 -4.74
N HIS A 235 -15.77 -5.90 -3.55
CA HIS A 235 -14.64 -5.00 -3.31
C HIS A 235 -14.64 -3.79 -4.26
N ASP A 236 -13.72 -3.77 -5.23
CA ASP A 236 -13.50 -2.73 -6.24
C ASP A 236 -14.42 -2.86 -7.47
N CYS A 237 -15.31 -3.86 -7.51
CA CYS A 237 -16.25 -4.11 -8.59
C CYS A 237 -17.69 -3.71 -8.22
N PHE A 238 -18.37 -2.98 -9.11
CA PHE A 238 -19.75 -2.54 -8.95
C PHE A 238 -20.64 -3.11 -10.06
N PHE A 239 -21.79 -3.67 -9.68
CA PHE A 239 -22.78 -4.24 -10.58
C PHE A 239 -24.08 -3.44 -10.49
N ILE A 240 -24.44 -2.78 -11.58
CA ILE A 240 -25.60 -1.88 -11.70
C ILE A 240 -26.27 -2.05 -13.07
N LYS A 241 -27.42 -1.40 -13.28
CA LYS A 241 -28.03 -1.38 -14.63
C LYS A 241 -27.21 -0.49 -15.57
N PRO A 242 -27.12 -0.81 -16.88
CA PRO A 242 -26.40 0.01 -17.85
C PRO A 242 -26.83 1.48 -17.88
N THR A 243 -28.13 1.75 -17.67
CA THR A 243 -28.70 3.10 -17.62
C THR A 243 -28.20 3.95 -16.46
N GLU A 244 -27.57 3.35 -15.45
CA GLU A 244 -27.12 4.01 -14.22
C GLU A 244 -25.60 4.23 -14.20
N ILE A 245 -24.88 3.81 -15.25
CA ILE A 245 -23.42 3.90 -15.35
C ILE A 245 -22.89 5.33 -15.18
N PRO A 246 -23.49 6.38 -15.80
CA PRO A 246 -23.02 7.75 -15.60
C PRO A 246 -23.05 8.17 -14.13
N MET A 247 -24.13 7.86 -13.41
CA MET A 247 -24.27 8.18 -11.99
C MET A 247 -23.25 7.45 -11.11
N LEU A 248 -22.95 6.18 -11.43
CA LEU A 248 -21.92 5.43 -10.74
C LEU A 248 -20.54 6.05 -10.96
N ARG A 249 -20.24 6.48 -12.20
CA ARG A 249 -18.98 7.16 -12.52
C ARG A 249 -18.84 8.41 -11.67
N ASP A 250 -19.86 9.25 -11.58
CA ASP A 250 -19.84 10.47 -10.75
C ASP A 250 -19.65 10.16 -9.26
N ALA A 251 -20.36 9.16 -8.74
CA ALA A 251 -20.23 8.75 -7.34
C ALA A 251 -18.83 8.22 -7.03
N TYR A 252 -18.27 7.37 -7.91
CA TYR A 252 -16.93 6.79 -7.77
C TYR A 252 -15.85 7.87 -7.82
N SER A 253 -16.01 8.80 -8.75
CA SER A 253 -15.17 9.98 -8.93
C SER A 253 -15.10 10.85 -7.68
N ASN A 254 -16.25 11.16 -7.09
CA ASN A 254 -16.32 11.90 -5.83
C ASN A 254 -15.77 11.07 -4.66
N GLY A 255 -15.96 9.75 -4.68
CA GLY A 255 -15.35 8.85 -3.70
C GLY A 255 -13.82 8.90 -3.72
N LEU A 256 -13.21 8.94 -4.91
CA LEU A 256 -11.75 9.09 -5.06
C LEU A 256 -11.23 10.42 -4.49
N ARG A 257 -11.97 11.52 -4.70
CA ARG A 257 -11.65 12.83 -4.09
C ARG A 257 -11.81 12.81 -2.58
N TRP A 258 -12.87 12.18 -2.10
CA TRP A 258 -13.18 12.11 -0.68
C TRP A 258 -12.14 11.29 0.10
N VAL A 259 -11.68 10.15 -0.42
CA VAL A 259 -10.63 9.37 0.27
C VAL A 259 -9.28 10.05 0.31
N TYR A 260 -9.05 11.04 -0.55
CA TYR A 260 -7.89 11.90 -0.43
C TYR A 260 -7.93 12.71 0.88
N GLN A 261 -9.10 13.23 1.27
CA GLN A 261 -9.30 13.89 2.56
C GLN A 261 -9.01 12.97 3.73
N ILE A 262 -9.55 11.75 3.67
CA ILE A 262 -9.32 10.73 4.70
C ILE A 262 -7.83 10.48 4.84
N HIS A 263 -7.10 10.42 3.72
CA HIS A 263 -5.66 10.25 3.77
C HIS A 263 -4.94 11.42 4.43
N ILE A 264 -5.26 12.66 4.06
CA ILE A 264 -4.65 13.86 4.65
C ILE A 264 -4.93 13.92 6.16
N TYR A 265 -6.18 13.72 6.59
CA TYR A 265 -6.52 13.67 8.01
C TYR A 265 -5.74 12.60 8.77
N ASN A 266 -5.69 11.37 8.27
CA ASN A 266 -4.93 10.31 8.95
C ASN A 266 -3.44 10.64 9.03
N LEU A 267 -2.85 11.16 7.95
CA LEU A 267 -1.46 11.60 7.93
C LEU A 267 -1.20 12.66 9.00
N LEU A 268 -2.05 13.69 9.05
CA LEU A 268 -1.95 14.77 10.04
C LEU A 268 -2.12 14.23 11.47
N ASN A 269 -3.10 13.37 11.70
CA ASN A 269 -3.38 12.78 13.00
C ASN A 269 -2.20 11.94 13.51
N TRP A 270 -1.61 11.10 12.65
CA TRP A 270 -0.44 10.32 13.01
C TRP A 270 0.78 11.20 13.27
N CYS A 271 1.01 12.21 12.45
CA CYS A 271 2.09 13.17 12.67
C CYS A 271 1.90 13.94 13.99
N TYR A 272 0.69 14.39 14.30
CA TYR A 272 0.36 15.02 15.57
C TYR A 272 0.69 14.12 16.76
N LYS A 273 0.26 12.85 16.73
CA LYS A 273 0.57 11.87 17.80
C LYS A 273 2.07 11.67 17.98
N ILE A 274 2.84 11.64 16.88
CA ILE A 274 4.31 11.60 16.95
C ILE A 274 4.84 12.85 17.66
N CYS A 275 4.39 14.03 17.25
CA CYS A 275 4.83 15.29 17.84
C CYS A 275 4.45 15.41 19.33
N GLU A 276 3.23 15.03 19.70
CA GLU A 276 2.73 15.01 21.07
C GLU A 276 3.56 14.06 21.96
N TYR A 277 3.85 12.85 21.48
CA TYR A 277 4.70 11.88 22.20
C TYR A 277 6.07 12.49 22.53
N TYR A 278 6.71 13.15 21.57
CA TYR A 278 8.01 13.78 21.82
C TYR A 278 7.91 15.01 22.72
N ASN A 279 6.88 15.84 22.57
CA ASN A 279 6.65 16.99 23.46
C ASN A 279 6.53 16.54 24.93
N ASN A 280 5.81 15.44 25.17
CA ASN A 280 5.63 14.86 26.49
C ASN A 280 6.90 14.20 27.04
N LYS A 281 7.68 13.51 26.19
CA LYS A 281 8.86 12.75 26.60
C LYS A 281 10.08 13.64 26.90
N SER A 282 10.25 14.71 26.15
CA SER A 282 11.51 15.48 26.11
C SER A 282 11.54 16.68 27.06
N HIS A 283 10.46 16.94 27.79
CA HIS A 283 10.23 18.20 28.53
C HIS A 283 10.41 19.46 27.67
N LEU A 284 10.43 19.32 26.34
CA LEU A 284 10.86 20.40 25.47
C LEU A 284 9.87 21.55 25.48
N LYS A 285 8.56 21.32 25.73
CA LYS A 285 7.45 22.32 25.81
C LYS A 285 7.45 23.40 24.73
N CYS A 286 8.32 23.31 23.74
CA CYS A 286 8.66 24.38 22.83
C CYS A 286 7.78 24.37 21.60
N PHE A 287 6.84 23.42 21.51
CA PHE A 287 5.87 23.30 20.43
C PHE A 287 4.43 23.24 20.94
N GLU A 288 4.15 23.65 22.19
CA GLU A 288 2.79 23.60 22.75
C GLU A 288 1.81 24.43 21.91
N GLN A 289 2.24 25.60 21.42
CA GLN A 289 1.40 26.44 20.57
C GLN A 289 1.17 25.80 19.20
N GLU A 290 2.21 25.35 18.52
CA GLU A 290 2.11 24.72 17.20
C GLU A 290 1.27 23.44 17.27
N LEU A 291 1.42 22.64 18.32
CA LEU A 291 0.59 21.45 18.57
C LEU A 291 -0.87 21.82 18.79
N GLN A 292 -1.16 22.91 19.50
CA GLN A 292 -2.53 23.37 19.70
C GLN A 292 -3.17 23.84 18.38
N GLU A 293 -2.43 24.55 17.54
CA GLU A 293 -2.87 24.95 16.20
C GLU A 293 -3.14 23.72 15.31
N ILE A 294 -2.25 22.74 15.33
CA ILE A 294 -2.43 21.47 14.60
C ILE A 294 -3.67 20.72 15.12
N LYS A 295 -3.91 20.73 16.44
CA LYS A 295 -5.06 20.07 17.04
C LYS A 295 -6.39 20.69 16.60
N VAL A 296 -6.51 22.02 16.65
CA VAL A 296 -7.71 22.73 16.15
C VAL A 296 -7.98 22.35 14.69
N PHE A 297 -6.92 22.31 13.89
CA PHE A 297 -7.04 21.91 12.49
C PHE A 297 -7.48 20.45 12.31
N LEU A 298 -7.01 19.54 13.15
CA LEU A 298 -7.43 18.14 13.14
C LEU A 298 -8.91 18.01 13.49
N ASP A 299 -9.38 18.74 14.50
CA ASP A 299 -10.79 18.74 14.90
C ASP A 299 -11.69 19.25 13.75
N ASP A 300 -11.26 20.31 13.05
CA ASP A 300 -11.94 20.80 11.84
C ASP A 300 -11.92 19.77 10.69
N SER A 301 -10.77 19.13 10.45
CA SER A 301 -10.60 18.09 9.44
C SER A 301 -11.47 16.87 9.70
N GLU A 302 -11.62 16.49 10.96
CA GLU A 302 -12.53 15.42 11.38
C GLU A 302 -13.98 15.79 11.08
N GLN A 303 -14.39 17.02 11.38
CA GLN A 303 -15.72 17.51 10.98
C GLN A 303 -15.91 17.51 9.47
N PHE A 304 -14.89 17.84 8.67
CA PHE A 304 -14.98 17.75 7.21
C PHE A 304 -15.19 16.32 6.72
N ILE A 305 -14.49 15.35 7.30
CA ILE A 305 -14.69 13.92 7.01
C ILE A 305 -16.09 13.48 7.41
N ASN A 306 -16.54 13.86 8.60
CA ASN A 306 -17.86 13.53 9.12
C ASN A 306 -19.00 14.15 8.29
N ASN A 307 -18.76 15.34 7.74
CA ASN A 307 -19.68 16.02 6.83
C ASN A 307 -19.51 15.62 5.36
N ARG A 308 -18.60 14.68 5.05
CA ARG A 308 -18.29 14.20 3.69
C ARG A 308 -17.92 15.31 2.70
N LYS A 309 -17.29 16.39 3.18
CA LYS A 309 -16.81 17.47 2.30
C LYS A 309 -15.56 17.03 1.54
N THR A 310 -15.36 17.59 0.35
CA THR A 310 -14.23 17.27 -0.54
C THR A 310 -13.14 18.33 -0.57
N GLU A 311 -13.29 19.42 0.19
CA GLU A 311 -12.30 20.50 0.29
C GLU A 311 -11.08 20.04 1.09
N VAL A 312 -9.87 20.14 0.51
CA VAL A 312 -8.63 19.82 1.22
C VAL A 312 -8.06 21.11 1.78
N ASN A 313 -7.81 21.17 3.07
CA ASN A 313 -6.89 22.15 3.62
C ASN A 313 -5.60 21.42 4.03
N ILE A 314 -4.46 21.92 3.54
CA ILE A 314 -3.14 21.35 3.83
C ILE A 314 -2.19 22.37 4.48
N SER A 315 -2.70 23.54 4.89
CA SER A 315 -1.88 24.63 5.44
C SER A 315 -1.08 24.20 6.68
N CYS A 316 -1.60 23.25 7.47
CA CYS A 316 -0.94 22.74 8.66
C CYS A 316 0.22 21.77 8.40
N LEU A 317 0.41 21.28 7.17
CA LEU A 317 1.54 20.40 6.85
C LEU A 317 2.88 21.08 7.08
N THR A 318 2.98 22.39 6.82
CA THR A 318 4.21 23.17 7.07
C THR A 318 4.55 23.23 8.55
N ASN A 319 3.55 23.48 9.41
CA ASN A 319 3.75 23.53 10.86
C ASN A 319 4.17 22.14 11.38
N ILE A 320 3.49 21.08 10.96
CA ILE A 320 3.87 19.69 11.31
C ILE A 320 5.30 19.38 10.88
N LYS A 321 5.67 19.73 9.65
CA LYS A 321 7.02 19.50 9.14
C LYS A 321 8.07 20.19 10.01
N ASN A 322 7.84 21.44 10.38
CA ASN A 322 8.75 22.21 11.22
C ASN A 322 8.92 21.56 12.61
N VAL A 323 7.82 21.12 13.22
CA VAL A 323 7.87 20.40 14.50
C VAL A 323 8.63 19.08 14.36
N LEU A 324 8.35 18.29 13.31
CA LEU A 324 9.06 17.03 13.04
C LEU A 324 10.57 17.23 12.85
N LEU A 325 10.99 18.28 12.16
CA LEU A 325 12.41 18.64 12.02
C LEU A 325 13.07 18.92 13.36
N ASN A 326 12.38 19.62 14.26
CA ASN A 326 12.89 19.93 15.59
C ASN A 326 12.95 18.73 16.54
N ILE A 327 12.24 17.64 16.24
CA ILE A 327 12.32 16.38 17.01
C ILE A 327 13.64 15.63 16.71
N ILE A 328 14.17 15.75 15.49
CA ILE A 328 15.33 14.98 14.99
C ILE A 328 16.54 14.99 15.94
N PRO A 329 16.96 16.12 16.55
CA PRO A 329 18.09 16.11 17.48
C PRO A 329 17.90 15.16 18.68
N SER A 330 16.67 15.07 19.19
CA SER A 330 16.31 14.27 20.38
C SER A 330 15.97 12.79 20.11
N ALA A 331 15.74 12.44 18.84
CA ALA A 331 15.34 11.10 18.45
C ALA A 331 16.53 10.11 18.40
N SER A 332 16.28 8.81 18.58
CA SER A 332 17.27 7.76 18.31
C SER A 332 17.57 7.67 16.81
N VAL A 333 18.69 7.04 16.41
CA VAL A 333 19.08 6.91 15.00
C VAL A 333 17.97 6.28 14.14
N ALA A 334 17.30 5.25 14.64
CA ALA A 334 16.21 4.59 13.93
C ALA A 334 14.97 5.48 13.79
N GLU A 335 14.62 6.24 14.84
CA GLU A 335 13.50 7.19 14.82
C GLU A 335 13.80 8.38 13.89
N LYS A 336 15.02 8.93 13.89
CA LYS A 336 15.44 9.99 12.95
C LYS A 336 15.20 9.57 11.50
N GLN A 337 15.60 8.36 11.12
CA GLN A 337 15.39 7.87 9.76
C GLN A 337 13.90 7.74 9.41
N ARG A 338 13.06 7.32 10.36
CA ARG A 338 11.60 7.25 10.17
C ARG A 338 11.02 8.64 9.97
N ILE A 339 11.37 9.60 10.83
CA ILE A 339 10.91 10.99 10.76
C ILE A 339 11.32 11.62 9.43
N LEU A 340 12.58 11.47 9.00
CA LEU A 340 13.06 11.97 7.71
C LEU A 340 12.29 11.37 6.53
N THR A 341 11.93 10.09 6.60
CA THR A 341 11.12 9.43 5.55
C THR A 341 9.70 10.00 5.49
N ILE A 342 9.11 10.33 6.64
CA ILE A 342 7.79 10.96 6.72
C ILE A 342 7.85 12.39 6.17
N ILE A 343 8.88 13.16 6.52
CA ILE A 343 9.09 14.52 6.00
C ILE A 343 9.27 14.51 4.48
N ASP A 344 10.09 13.61 3.93
CA ASP A 344 10.28 13.47 2.48
C ASP A 344 8.96 13.19 1.76
N TYR A 345 8.09 12.37 2.37
CA TYR A 345 6.75 12.12 1.84
C TYR A 345 5.83 13.35 1.93
N ILE A 346 5.81 14.07 3.06
CA ILE A 346 5.05 15.32 3.23
C ILE A 346 5.47 16.35 2.19
N ASP A 347 6.77 16.54 1.98
CA ASP A 347 7.30 17.47 0.97
C ASP A 347 6.84 17.09 -0.43
N LYS A 348 6.81 15.78 -0.73
CA LYS A 348 6.33 15.30 -2.02
C LYS A 348 4.84 15.56 -2.22
N ILE A 349 4.01 15.37 -1.19
CA ILE A 349 2.58 15.68 -1.26
C ILE A 349 2.38 17.19 -1.40
N TYR A 350 3.06 18.00 -0.58
CA TYR A 350 2.90 19.46 -0.53
C TYR A 350 3.25 20.12 -1.87
N LEU A 351 4.37 19.74 -2.49
CA LEU A 351 4.81 20.28 -3.78
C LEU A 351 3.85 19.98 -4.93
N VAL A 352 3.07 18.91 -4.81
CA VAL A 352 2.16 18.46 -5.88
C VAL A 352 0.72 18.95 -5.63
N ASN A 353 0.46 19.60 -4.49
CA ASN A 353 -0.86 20.10 -4.07
C ASN A 353 -1.00 21.62 -3.98
N SER A 354 -0.15 22.37 -4.70
CA SER A 354 -0.59 23.69 -5.18
C SER A 354 -1.94 23.47 -5.91
N PRO A 355 -2.96 24.35 -5.78
CA PRO A 355 -4.41 24.14 -6.05
C PRO A 355 -4.88 23.48 -7.38
N LEU A 356 -3.97 22.97 -8.20
CA LEU A 356 -4.18 22.32 -9.48
C LEU A 356 -5.11 21.10 -9.48
N LEU A 357 -5.34 20.40 -8.35
CA LEU A 357 -6.25 19.26 -8.31
C LEU A 357 -7.74 19.63 -8.20
N ILE A 358 -8.05 20.86 -7.77
CA ILE A 358 -9.43 21.33 -7.63
C ILE A 358 -9.82 22.23 -8.81
N ASP A 359 -8.86 22.93 -9.45
CA ASP A 359 -9.19 23.95 -10.46
C ASP A 359 -8.49 23.86 -11.83
N THR A 360 -7.67 22.84 -12.12
CA THR A 360 -7.05 22.73 -13.46
C THR A 360 -7.11 21.30 -14.00
N ASP A 361 -7.16 21.18 -15.34
CA ASP A 361 -7.01 20.03 -16.25
C ASP A 361 -7.02 18.59 -15.72
N PHE A 362 -6.44 18.26 -14.58
CA PHE A 362 -6.57 16.94 -13.93
C PHE A 362 -7.99 16.68 -13.43
N GLY A 363 -8.69 17.70 -12.91
CA GLY A 363 -10.11 17.63 -12.60
C GLY A 363 -10.97 17.55 -13.87
N GLN A 364 -10.63 18.30 -14.92
CA GLN A 364 -11.38 18.25 -16.18
C GLN A 364 -11.11 16.96 -16.98
N LEU A 365 -9.89 16.41 -16.98
CA LEU A 365 -9.52 15.13 -17.64
C LEU A 365 -10.07 13.91 -16.92
N LEU A 366 -10.49 14.03 -15.66
CA LEU A 366 -11.21 12.97 -14.98
C LEU A 366 -12.72 13.04 -15.25
N PHE A 367 -13.26 14.25 -15.53
CA PHE A 367 -14.69 14.54 -15.40
C PHE A 367 -15.27 15.45 -16.49
N SER A 368 -14.65 15.54 -17.67
CA SER A 368 -15.25 16.26 -18.80
C SER A 368 -16.39 15.42 -19.36
N ASP A 369 -17.61 15.91 -19.18
CA ASP A 369 -18.79 15.47 -19.92
C ASP A 369 -18.55 15.69 -21.41
N ASN A 370 -17.99 14.67 -22.08
CA ASN A 370 -18.18 14.54 -23.52
C ASN A 370 -19.53 13.84 -23.71
N SER A 371 -20.53 14.69 -23.97
CA SER A 371 -21.82 14.40 -24.60
C SER A 371 -21.76 13.32 -25.67
#